data_AF-A0A5R9J5R7-F1
#
_entry.id   AF-A0A5R9J5R7-F1
#
_cell.length_a   1.000
_cell.length_b   1.000
_cell.length_c   1.000
_cell.angle_alpha   90.00
_cell.angle_beta   90.00
_cell.angle_gamma   90.00
#
_symmetry.space_group_name_H-M   'P 1'
#
loop_
_entity.id
_entity.type
_entity.pdbx_description
1 polymer ?
#
loop_
_entity_poly.entity_id
_entity_poly.type
_entity_poly.pdbx_seq_one_letter_code
_entity_poly.pdbx_strand_id
1 'polypeptide(L)'
;MRDPFLLHGTLMLIAWLVLLPLGALIARTRKVTPRQDWPRVVENLTWWWLHRLLQWSGVGIALLGLAVAWRATGGLATGLLHVQAGLLVLTLATLQIVSTWFRGDKGGPTGSHADPAQPATWRGDHYDMTPRRRIFEAWHKTVGWGSILLALFTVLLGLQLYGWPRPLVEATVALALLQAGVAFWLIRTARGVNTYQALWGPDPRHPGNRPEA
;
A
#
# COMPACT_ATOMS: atom_id res chain seq x y z
N MET A 1 -2.95 29.61 -19.16
CA MET A 1 -2.36 28.28 -19.40
C MET A 1 -1.85 27.76 -18.06
N ARG A 2 -2.29 26.58 -17.60
CA ARG A 2 -1.87 26.01 -16.31
C ARG A 2 -0.46 25.45 -16.46
N ASP A 3 0.44 25.86 -15.58
CA ASP A 3 1.83 25.40 -15.55
C ASP A 3 1.88 23.86 -15.41
N PRO A 4 2.46 23.14 -16.39
CA PRO A 4 2.50 21.68 -16.38
C PRO A 4 3.30 21.12 -15.18
N PHE A 5 4.28 21.85 -14.66
CA PHE A 5 5.06 21.42 -13.51
C PHE A 5 4.28 21.57 -12.20
N LEU A 6 3.45 22.60 -12.07
CA LEU A 6 2.50 22.70 -10.96
C LEU A 6 1.49 21.54 -10.99
N LEU A 7 1.00 21.19 -12.18
CA LEU A 7 0.08 20.06 -12.34
C LEU A 7 0.76 18.73 -11.99
N HIS A 8 1.96 18.47 -12.52
CA HIS A 8 2.77 17.31 -12.15
C HIS A 8 2.98 17.22 -10.64
N GLY A 9 3.49 18.28 -10.01
CA GLY A 9 3.72 18.32 -8.56
C GLY A 9 2.45 18.07 -7.76
N THR A 10 1.33 18.68 -8.16
CA THR A 10 0.02 18.46 -7.50
C THR A 10 -0.42 17.00 -7.57
N LEU A 11 -0.34 16.38 -8.76
CA LEU A 11 -0.70 14.98 -8.95
C LEU A 11 0.21 14.06 -8.10
N MET A 12 1.51 14.35 -8.06
CA MET A 12 2.46 13.58 -7.25
C MET A 12 2.21 13.71 -5.76
N LEU A 13 1.90 14.91 -5.25
CA LEU A 13 1.54 15.11 -3.83
C LEU A 13 0.26 14.35 -3.46
N ILE A 14 -0.78 14.41 -4.30
CA ILE A 14 -2.03 13.67 -4.07
C ILE A 14 -1.77 12.16 -4.06
N ALA A 15 -1.04 11.63 -5.04
CA ALA A 15 -0.74 10.21 -5.11
C ALA A 15 0.11 9.75 -3.91
N TRP A 16 1.28 10.37 -3.73
CA TRP A 16 2.33 9.85 -2.85
C TRP A 16 2.24 10.29 -1.40
N LEU A 17 1.62 11.44 -1.12
CA LEU A 17 1.44 11.93 0.24
C LEU A 17 0.00 11.83 0.74
N VAL A 18 -0.96 11.37 -0.06
CA VAL A 18 -2.34 11.20 0.41
C VAL A 18 -2.84 9.80 0.14
N LEU A 19 -3.04 9.43 -1.12
CA LEU A 19 -3.76 8.20 -1.47
C LEU A 19 -2.99 6.93 -1.09
N LEU A 20 -1.73 6.82 -1.51
CA LEU A 20 -0.93 5.60 -1.30
C LEU A 20 -0.64 5.35 0.20
N PRO A 21 -0.20 6.35 1.00
CA PRO A 21 -0.01 6.18 2.43
C PRO A 21 -1.31 5.87 3.19
N LEU A 22 -2.41 6.57 2.86
CA LEU A 22 -3.71 6.32 3.49
C LEU A 22 -4.19 4.90 3.23
N GLY A 23 -4.07 4.43 1.98
CA GLY A 23 -4.42 3.05 1.62
C GLY A 23 -3.59 2.02 2.40
N ALA A 24 -2.28 2.24 2.55
CA ALA A 24 -1.42 1.37 3.33
C ALA A 24 -1.81 1.35 4.81
N LEU A 25 -2.12 2.52 5.38
CA LEU A 25 -2.51 2.67 6.78
C LEU A 25 -3.86 2.01 7.09
N ILE A 26 -4.85 2.13 6.19
CA ILE A 26 -6.14 1.44 6.29
C ILE A 26 -5.92 -0.09 6.32
N ALA A 27 -5.14 -0.62 5.37
CA ALA A 27 -4.83 -2.05 5.33
C ALA A 27 -4.07 -2.52 6.58
N ARG A 28 -3.26 -1.65 7.20
CA ARG A 28 -2.54 -1.98 8.43
C ARG A 28 -3.45 -2.00 9.65
N THR A 29 -4.34 -1.02 9.80
CA THR A 29 -4.99 -0.70 11.09
C THR A 29 -6.48 -0.99 11.15
N ARG A 30 -7.17 -1.09 10.01
CA ARG A 30 -8.64 -1.20 9.93
C ARG A 30 -9.13 -2.57 9.46
N LYS A 31 -8.34 -3.62 9.66
CA LYS A 31 -8.72 -4.99 9.28
C LYS A 31 -9.95 -5.53 10.02
N VAL A 32 -10.12 -5.07 11.26
CA VAL A 32 -11.31 -5.28 12.10
C VAL A 32 -11.88 -3.91 12.39
N THR A 33 -13.17 -3.69 12.11
CA THR A 33 -13.79 -2.38 12.36
C THR A 33 -14.13 -2.21 13.84
N PRO A 34 -14.23 -0.97 14.38
CA PRO A 34 -14.47 -0.74 15.80
C PRO A 34 -15.72 -1.42 16.37
N ARG A 35 -16.75 -1.60 15.54
CA ARG A 35 -18.04 -2.20 15.91
C ARG A 35 -18.19 -3.67 15.49
N GLN A 36 -17.15 -4.27 14.91
CA GLN A 36 -17.18 -5.66 14.52
C GLN A 36 -17.04 -6.56 15.76
N ASP A 37 -17.96 -7.52 15.91
CA ASP A 37 -17.93 -8.56 16.95
C ASP A 37 -16.84 -9.61 16.63
N TRP A 38 -15.58 -9.16 16.56
CA TRP A 38 -14.43 -10.06 16.36
C TRP A 38 -14.04 -10.71 17.70
N PRO A 39 -13.79 -12.04 17.75
CA PRO A 39 -13.56 -12.94 16.61
C PRO A 39 -14.78 -13.71 16.09
N ARG A 40 -16.00 -13.48 16.60
CA ARG A 40 -17.21 -14.20 16.14
C ARG A 40 -17.58 -13.87 14.69
N VAL A 41 -17.40 -12.62 14.30
CA VAL A 41 -17.57 -12.13 12.93
C VAL A 41 -16.19 -11.84 12.36
N VAL A 42 -15.79 -12.60 11.34
CA VAL A 42 -14.53 -12.44 10.61
C VAL A 42 -14.80 -11.93 9.18
N GLU A 43 -13.74 -11.71 8.42
CA GLU A 43 -13.81 -11.41 6.98
C GLU A 43 -14.56 -10.12 6.61
N ASN A 44 -14.39 -9.05 7.38
CA ASN A 44 -14.81 -7.73 6.92
C ASN A 44 -13.83 -7.22 5.84
N LEU A 45 -14.22 -7.26 4.58
CA LEU A 45 -13.35 -6.87 3.45
C LEU A 45 -13.29 -5.36 3.17
N THR A 46 -13.94 -4.51 3.97
CA THR A 46 -13.97 -3.05 3.75
C THR A 46 -12.57 -2.46 3.60
N TRP A 47 -11.63 -2.85 4.47
CA TRP A 47 -10.24 -2.39 4.39
C TRP A 47 -9.56 -2.80 3.08
N TRP A 48 -9.91 -3.97 2.54
CA TRP A 48 -9.30 -4.51 1.32
C TRP A 48 -9.79 -3.74 0.09
N TRP A 49 -11.10 -3.47 0.02
CA TRP A 49 -11.68 -2.65 -1.04
C TRP A 49 -11.11 -1.23 -1.02
N LEU A 50 -11.07 -0.59 0.15
CA LEU A 50 -10.52 0.76 0.30
C LEU A 50 -9.03 0.81 -0.02
N HIS A 51 -8.24 -0.13 0.50
CA HIS A 51 -6.82 -0.23 0.17
C HIS A 51 -6.63 -0.35 -1.33
N ARG A 52 -7.33 -1.29 -1.98
CA ARG A 52 -7.21 -1.50 -3.42
C ARG A 52 -7.62 -0.26 -4.22
N LEU A 53 -8.75 0.35 -3.90
CA LEU A 53 -9.21 1.58 -4.55
C LEU A 53 -8.15 2.68 -4.45
N LEU A 54 -7.61 2.92 -3.26
CA LEU A 54 -6.61 3.97 -3.03
C LEU A 54 -5.28 3.66 -3.73
N GLN A 55 -4.82 2.41 -3.72
CA GLN A 55 -3.57 2.02 -4.40
C GLN A 55 -3.69 2.17 -5.92
N TRP A 56 -4.77 1.66 -6.52
CA TRP A 56 -4.99 1.78 -7.97
C TRP A 56 -5.15 3.23 -8.41
N SER A 57 -5.96 4.02 -7.68
CA SER A 57 -6.12 5.44 -7.97
C SER A 57 -4.83 6.23 -7.79
N GLY A 58 -4.07 5.96 -6.72
CA GLY A 58 -2.79 6.63 -6.46
C GLY A 58 -1.75 6.35 -7.54
N VAL A 59 -1.58 5.08 -7.95
CA VAL A 59 -0.66 4.73 -9.04
C VAL A 59 -1.12 5.31 -10.37
N GLY A 60 -2.42 5.27 -10.67
CA GLY A 60 -2.97 5.88 -11.89
C GLY A 60 -2.73 7.39 -11.97
N ILE A 61 -2.93 8.11 -10.86
CA ILE A 61 -2.66 9.55 -10.75
C ILE A 61 -1.15 9.83 -10.90
N ALA A 62 -0.29 9.01 -10.31
CA ALA A 62 1.16 9.16 -10.44
C ALA A 62 1.63 8.94 -11.89
N LEU A 63 1.09 7.94 -12.59
CA LEU A 63 1.37 7.72 -14.01
C LEU A 63 0.90 8.89 -14.88
N LEU A 64 -0.27 9.48 -14.59
CA LEU A 64 -0.72 10.70 -15.24
C LEU A 64 0.23 11.87 -14.98
N GLY A 65 0.71 12.02 -13.74
CA GLY A 65 1.71 13.01 -13.38
C GLY A 65 3.02 12.84 -14.16
N LEU A 66 3.49 11.60 -14.35
CA LEU A 66 4.65 11.30 -15.19
C LEU A 66 4.40 11.71 -16.64
N ALA A 67 3.23 11.37 -17.20
CA ALA A 67 2.88 11.72 -18.58
C ALA A 67 2.84 13.24 -18.81
N VAL A 68 2.33 14.01 -17.83
CA VAL A 68 2.34 15.48 -17.87
C VAL A 68 3.78 16.03 -17.92
N ALA A 69 4.65 15.55 -17.02
CA ALA A 69 6.05 15.99 -16.99
C ALA A 69 6.79 15.60 -18.29
N TRP A 70 6.65 14.34 -18.73
CA TRP A 70 7.26 13.86 -19.98
C TRP A 70 6.87 14.73 -21.17
N ARG A 71 5.58 15.05 -21.31
CA ARG A 71 5.08 15.90 -22.41
C ARG A 71 5.65 17.32 -22.32
N ALA A 72 5.79 17.87 -21.12
CA ALA A 72 6.31 19.21 -20.92
C ALA A 72 7.82 19.33 -21.20
N THR A 73 8.59 18.27 -20.92
CA THR A 73 10.05 18.25 -21.11
C THR A 73 10.49 17.67 -22.45
N GLY A 74 9.61 16.96 -23.16
CA GLY A 74 9.95 16.25 -24.40
C GLY A 74 10.71 14.94 -24.17
N GLY A 75 10.86 14.48 -22.93
CA GLY A 75 11.59 13.25 -22.58
C GLY A 75 12.03 13.17 -21.12
N LEU A 76 12.77 12.11 -20.78
CA LEU A 76 13.32 11.90 -19.44
C LEU A 76 14.75 12.43 -19.33
N ALA A 77 14.95 13.44 -18.48
CA ALA A 77 16.28 13.90 -18.09
C ALA A 77 16.88 12.96 -17.02
N THR A 78 17.32 11.76 -17.43
CA THR A 78 17.85 10.72 -16.53
C THR A 78 19.15 11.09 -15.80
N GLY A 79 19.76 12.23 -16.12
CA GLY A 79 20.86 12.82 -15.35
C GLY A 79 20.43 13.50 -14.04
N LEU A 80 19.12 13.73 -13.83
CA LEU A 80 18.60 14.34 -12.61
C LEU A 80 18.21 13.28 -11.59
N LEU A 81 18.71 13.42 -10.35
CA LEU A 81 18.41 12.49 -9.25
C LEU A 81 16.90 12.38 -8.97
N HIS A 82 16.15 13.48 -9.07
CA HIS A 82 14.68 13.47 -8.94
C HIS A 82 14.03 12.53 -9.97
N VAL A 83 14.49 12.57 -11.23
CA VAL A 83 13.95 11.73 -12.31
C VAL A 83 14.30 10.26 -12.07
N GLN A 84 15.54 9.97 -11.68
CA GLN A 84 15.98 8.60 -11.37
C GLN A 84 15.19 8.00 -10.20
N ALA A 85 15.07 8.75 -9.10
CA ALA A 85 14.31 8.32 -7.92
C ALA A 85 12.81 8.16 -8.24
N GLY A 86 12.23 9.08 -9.01
CA GLY A 86 10.83 9.00 -9.45
C GLY A 86 10.54 7.79 -10.33
N LEU A 87 11.42 7.47 -11.28
CA LEU A 87 11.29 6.27 -12.10
C LEU A 87 11.42 4.99 -11.28
N LEU A 88 12.35 4.95 -10.32
CA LEU A 88 12.49 3.81 -9.40
C LEU A 88 11.21 3.62 -8.58
N VAL A 89 10.72 4.68 -7.94
CA VAL A 89 9.49 4.66 -7.13
C VAL A 89 8.27 4.21 -7.94
N LEU A 90 8.08 4.76 -9.16
CA LEU A 90 6.99 4.35 -10.04
C LEU A 90 7.10 2.91 -10.51
N THR A 91 8.33 2.45 -10.79
CA THR A 91 8.60 1.05 -11.15
C THR A 91 8.23 0.14 -9.99
N LEU A 92 8.69 0.45 -8.77
CA LEU A 92 8.36 -0.33 -7.57
C LEU A 92 6.86 -0.37 -7.32
N ALA A 93 6.14 0.75 -7.43
CA ALA A 93 4.69 0.77 -7.26
C ALA A 93 3.93 0.00 -8.36
N THR A 94 4.40 0.05 -9.60
CA THR A 94 3.84 -0.77 -10.69
C THR A 94 4.08 -2.26 -10.41
N LEU A 95 5.30 -2.62 -9.98
CA LEU A 95 5.62 -3.98 -9.56
C LEU A 95 4.81 -4.43 -8.33
N GLN A 96 4.41 -3.53 -7.43
CA GLN A 96 3.48 -3.87 -6.35
C GLN A 96 2.14 -4.34 -6.90
N ILE A 97 1.59 -3.67 -7.91
CA ILE A 97 0.35 -4.09 -8.56
C ILE A 97 0.56 -5.40 -9.31
N VAL A 98 1.62 -5.50 -10.14
CA VAL A 98 1.98 -6.71 -10.91
C VAL A 98 2.22 -7.92 -10.02
N SER A 99 2.79 -7.72 -8.83
CA SER A 99 3.02 -8.81 -7.88
C SER A 99 1.73 -9.45 -7.37
N THR A 100 0.58 -8.76 -7.45
CA THR A 100 -0.71 -9.30 -6.97
C THR A 100 -1.20 -10.51 -7.76
N TRP A 101 -0.81 -10.66 -9.03
CA TRP A 101 -1.11 -11.84 -9.83
C TRP A 101 -0.32 -13.08 -9.37
N PHE A 102 0.78 -12.88 -8.64
CA PHE A 102 1.64 -13.97 -8.16
C PHE A 102 1.40 -14.34 -6.70
N ARG A 103 0.47 -13.67 -6.01
CA ARG A 103 0.24 -13.80 -4.56
C ARG A 103 -0.37 -15.11 -4.08
N GLY A 104 -0.82 -15.95 -5.01
CA GLY A 104 -1.55 -17.17 -4.73
C GLY A 104 -3.06 -16.98 -4.51
N ASP A 105 -3.77 -18.09 -4.42
CA ASP A 105 -5.19 -18.12 -4.12
C ASP A 105 -5.48 -17.89 -2.63
N LYS A 106 -6.71 -17.47 -2.33
CA LYS A 106 -7.11 -17.11 -0.96
C LYS A 106 -7.28 -18.34 -0.07
N GLY A 107 -7.91 -19.39 -0.59
CA GLY A 107 -8.35 -20.54 0.20
C GLY A 107 -9.26 -20.18 1.39
N GLY A 108 -9.33 -21.10 2.34
CA GLY A 108 -10.05 -20.98 3.59
C GLY A 108 -11.55 -21.34 3.50
N PRO A 109 -12.28 -21.28 4.62
CA PRO A 109 -13.70 -21.65 4.71
C PRO A 109 -14.63 -20.92 3.74
N THR A 110 -14.24 -19.73 3.28
CA THR A 110 -14.99 -18.90 2.33
C THR A 110 -14.30 -18.82 0.96
N GLY A 111 -13.38 -19.75 0.69
CA GLY A 111 -12.73 -19.90 -0.60
C GLY A 111 -13.70 -20.41 -1.67
N SER A 112 -13.41 -20.11 -2.94
CA SER A 112 -14.26 -20.50 -4.09
C SER A 112 -14.41 -22.01 -4.28
N HIS A 113 -13.51 -22.81 -3.71
CA HIS A 113 -13.50 -24.27 -3.81
C HIS A 113 -13.78 -24.95 -2.46
N ALA A 114 -14.18 -24.20 -1.44
CA ALA A 114 -14.40 -24.70 -0.09
C ALA A 114 -15.83 -25.18 0.10
N ASP A 115 -15.99 -26.34 0.73
CA ASP A 115 -17.22 -26.76 1.38
C ASP A 115 -17.12 -26.38 2.88
N PRO A 116 -18.00 -25.50 3.39
CA PRO A 116 -18.03 -25.11 4.79
C PRO A 116 -18.19 -26.28 5.77
N ALA A 117 -18.80 -27.39 5.34
CA ALA A 117 -18.95 -28.59 6.16
C ALA A 117 -17.69 -29.49 6.16
N GLN A 118 -16.76 -29.29 5.24
CA GLN A 118 -15.59 -30.15 5.06
C GLN A 118 -14.27 -29.36 5.14
N PRO A 119 -13.66 -29.23 6.33
CA PRO A 119 -12.42 -28.48 6.53
C PRO A 119 -11.24 -28.91 5.66
N ALA A 120 -11.23 -30.17 5.20
CA ALA A 120 -10.20 -30.68 4.29
C ALA A 120 -10.17 -29.93 2.93
N THR A 121 -11.27 -29.30 2.55
CA THR A 121 -11.43 -28.55 1.28
C THR A 121 -10.99 -27.08 1.39
N TRP A 122 -10.71 -26.56 2.59
CA TRP A 122 -10.41 -25.14 2.83
C TRP A 122 -9.01 -24.70 2.35
N ARG A 123 -8.40 -25.43 1.42
CA ARG A 123 -7.01 -25.24 0.97
C ARG A 123 -6.83 -23.97 0.16
N GLY A 124 -5.59 -23.48 0.13
CA GLY A 124 -5.14 -22.40 -0.74
C GLY A 124 -3.88 -21.71 -0.22
N ASP A 125 -3.16 -21.03 -1.09
CA ASP A 125 -1.85 -20.41 -0.81
C ASP A 125 -1.89 -19.51 0.44
N HIS A 126 -2.93 -18.69 0.59
CA HIS A 126 -3.05 -17.80 1.74
C HIS A 126 -3.53 -18.51 3.01
N TYR A 127 -4.43 -19.50 2.89
CA TYR A 127 -4.93 -20.24 4.05
C TYR A 127 -3.89 -21.22 4.61
N ASP A 128 -3.19 -21.93 3.74
CA ASP A 128 -2.11 -22.84 4.15
C ASP A 128 -0.79 -22.09 4.40
N MET A 129 -0.77 -20.76 4.16
CA MET A 129 0.42 -19.90 4.27
C MET A 129 1.62 -20.50 3.54
N THR A 130 1.44 -20.86 2.26
CA THR A 130 2.49 -21.49 1.44
C THR A 130 3.70 -20.55 1.27
N PRO A 131 4.87 -21.07 0.87
CA PRO A 131 6.04 -20.23 0.58
C PRO A 131 5.73 -19.11 -0.41
N ARG A 132 4.92 -19.40 -1.44
CA ARG A 132 4.45 -18.43 -2.42
C ARG A 132 3.76 -17.25 -1.74
N ARG A 133 2.81 -17.52 -0.83
CA ARG A 133 2.13 -16.47 -0.08
C ARG A 133 3.09 -15.68 0.81
N ARG A 134 3.93 -16.39 1.57
CA ARG A 134 4.87 -15.76 2.52
C ARG A 134 5.84 -14.81 1.82
N ILE A 135 6.41 -15.24 0.69
CA ILE A 135 7.30 -14.42 -0.14
C ILE A 135 6.55 -13.19 -0.66
N PHE A 136 5.35 -13.37 -1.20
CA PHE A 136 4.52 -12.25 -1.65
C PHE A 136 4.27 -11.26 -0.51
N GLU A 137 3.89 -11.71 0.69
CA GLU A 137 3.63 -10.82 1.81
C GLU A 137 4.87 -10.08 2.30
N ALA A 138 6.03 -10.75 2.33
CA ALA A 138 7.30 -10.13 2.66
C ALA A 138 7.67 -9.04 1.65
N TRP A 139 7.63 -9.37 0.36
CA TRP A 139 7.86 -8.41 -0.73
C TRP A 139 6.89 -7.23 -0.65
N HIS A 140 5.59 -7.51 -0.61
CA HIS A 140 4.53 -6.52 -0.71
C HIS A 140 4.56 -5.51 0.45
N LYS A 141 4.78 -6.00 1.68
CA LYS A 141 4.84 -5.14 2.86
C LYS A 141 6.14 -4.34 2.90
N THR A 142 7.29 -4.99 2.72
CA THR A 142 8.60 -4.34 2.86
C THR A 142 8.82 -3.30 1.77
N VAL A 143 8.62 -3.68 0.51
CA VAL A 143 8.82 -2.76 -0.62
C VAL A 143 7.70 -1.72 -0.70
N GLY A 144 6.48 -2.02 -0.26
CA GLY A 144 5.40 -1.04 -0.15
C GLY A 144 5.77 0.12 0.78
N TRP A 145 6.20 -0.17 2.03
CA TRP A 145 6.64 0.88 2.96
C TRP A 145 7.91 1.59 2.49
N GLY A 146 8.88 0.85 1.93
CA GLY A 146 10.09 1.43 1.35
C GLY A 146 9.79 2.42 0.22
N SER A 147 8.81 2.11 -0.63
CA SER A 147 8.38 2.99 -1.73
C SER A 147 7.76 4.29 -1.23
N ILE A 148 6.98 4.27 -0.14
CA ILE A 148 6.41 5.48 0.47
C ILE A 148 7.52 6.41 0.99
N LEU A 149 8.54 5.85 1.65
CA LEU A 149 9.68 6.63 2.15
C LEU A 149 10.51 7.22 0.99
N LEU A 150 10.79 6.41 -0.03
CA LEU A 150 11.52 6.86 -1.21
C LEU A 150 10.73 7.91 -2.01
N ALA A 151 9.40 7.82 -2.03
CA ALA A 151 8.54 8.83 -2.65
C ALA A 151 8.62 10.18 -1.93
N LEU A 152 8.63 10.19 -0.59
CA LEU A 152 8.85 11.42 0.18
C LEU A 152 10.18 12.08 -0.19
N PHE A 153 11.26 11.30 -0.22
CA PHE A 153 12.58 11.78 -0.68
C PHE A 153 12.50 12.37 -2.09
N THR A 154 11.84 11.67 -3.02
CA THR A 154 11.68 12.11 -4.42
C THR A 154 10.89 13.42 -4.52
N VAL A 155 9.83 13.60 -3.72
CA VAL A 155 9.04 14.84 -3.66
C VAL A 155 9.90 16.01 -3.20
N LEU A 156 10.70 15.82 -2.15
CA LEU A 156 11.60 16.88 -1.65
C LEU A 156 12.64 17.29 -2.71
N LEU A 157 13.21 16.34 -3.44
CA LEU A 157 14.09 16.63 -4.57
C LEU A 157 13.38 17.43 -5.66
N GLY A 158 12.11 17.11 -5.96
CA GLY A 158 11.31 17.82 -6.96
C GLY A 158 11.00 19.27 -6.55
N LEU A 159 10.65 19.48 -5.28
CA LEU A 159 10.43 20.81 -4.73
C LEU A 159 11.70 21.67 -4.78
N GLN A 160 12.85 21.08 -4.44
CA GLN A 160 14.15 21.76 -4.52
C GLN A 160 14.53 22.09 -5.97
N LEU A 161 14.36 21.14 -6.90
CA LEU A 161 14.71 21.32 -8.32
C LEU A 161 13.90 22.46 -8.97
N TYR A 162 12.62 22.56 -8.65
CA TYR A 162 11.74 23.61 -9.19
C TYR A 162 11.88 24.95 -8.45
N GLY A 163 12.66 25.01 -7.37
CA GLY A 163 12.87 26.23 -6.60
C GLY A 163 11.63 26.70 -5.83
N TRP A 164 10.80 25.77 -5.34
CA TRP A 164 9.60 26.15 -4.58
C TRP A 164 9.96 26.90 -3.30
N PRO A 165 9.10 27.84 -2.86
CA PRO A 165 9.36 28.63 -1.66
C PRO A 165 9.46 27.74 -0.42
N ARG A 166 10.41 28.10 0.47
CA ARG A 166 10.72 27.36 1.70
C ARG A 166 9.49 26.95 2.53
N PRO A 167 8.45 27.80 2.73
CA PRO A 167 7.26 27.40 3.48
C PRO A 167 6.53 26.18 2.90
N LEU A 168 6.56 25.95 1.58
CA LEU A 168 5.92 24.76 1.01
C LEU A 168 6.73 23.49 1.31
N VAL A 169 8.06 23.58 1.26
CA VAL A 169 8.93 22.47 1.65
C VAL A 169 8.68 22.11 3.12
N GLU A 170 8.64 23.11 3.99
CA GLU A 170 8.33 22.94 5.42
C GLU A 170 6.94 22.34 5.64
N ALA A 171 5.92 22.82 4.93
CA ALA A 171 4.57 22.25 4.99
C ALA A 171 4.53 20.79 4.53
N THR A 172 5.28 20.44 3.49
CA THR A 172 5.38 19.05 2.98
C THR A 172 6.03 18.13 4.01
N VAL A 173 7.13 18.58 4.64
CA VAL A 173 7.79 17.83 5.72
C VAL A 173 6.88 17.70 6.94
N ALA A 174 6.22 18.80 7.35
CA ALA A 174 5.29 18.79 8.47
C ALA A 174 4.12 17.83 8.23
N LEU A 175 3.57 17.81 7.02
CA LEU A 175 2.53 16.85 6.63
C LEU A 175 3.03 15.41 6.71
N ALA A 176 4.24 15.12 6.22
CA ALA A 176 4.82 13.78 6.31
C ALA A 176 5.04 13.33 7.77
N LEU A 177 5.53 14.24 8.63
CA LEU A 177 5.70 13.97 10.06
C LEU A 177 4.36 13.75 10.77
N LEU A 178 3.34 14.57 10.46
CA LEU A 178 1.99 14.40 10.99
C LEU A 178 1.44 13.03 10.59
N GLN A 179 1.58 12.63 9.33
CA GLN A 179 1.15 11.31 8.86
C GLN A 179 1.90 10.18 9.56
N ALA A 180 3.21 10.31 9.76
CA ALA A 180 3.99 9.32 10.50
C ALA A 180 3.52 9.21 11.97
N GLY A 181 3.24 10.33 12.63
CA GLY A 181 2.70 10.38 13.99
C GLY A 181 1.31 9.74 14.10
N VAL A 182 0.40 10.07 13.17
CA VAL A 182 -0.95 9.46 13.08
C VAL A 182 -0.83 7.96 12.78
N ALA A 183 0.04 7.56 11.86
CA ALA A 183 0.28 6.17 11.54
C ALA A 183 0.81 5.40 12.75
N PHE A 184 1.79 5.96 13.46
CA PHE A 184 2.32 5.37 14.69
C PHE A 184 1.21 5.20 15.74
N TRP A 185 0.44 6.26 16.02
CA TRP A 185 -0.66 6.21 16.98
C TRP A 185 -1.71 5.15 16.61
N LEU A 186 -2.15 5.11 15.34
CA LEU A 186 -3.12 4.13 14.86
C LEU A 186 -2.57 2.69 14.91
N ILE A 187 -1.29 2.49 14.57
CA ILE A 187 -0.65 1.17 14.62
C ILE A 187 -0.53 0.68 16.07
N ARG A 188 -0.20 1.58 17.01
CA ARG A 188 -0.08 1.25 18.44
C ARG A 188 -1.41 0.97 19.11
N THR A 189 -2.49 1.62 18.67
CA THR A 189 -3.84 1.44 19.23
C THR A 189 -4.68 0.39 18.49
N ALA A 190 -4.26 -0.06 17.30
CA ALA A 190 -4.92 -1.14 16.59
C ALA A 190 -4.82 -2.47 17.36
N ARG A 191 -5.82 -3.35 17.19
CA ARG A 191 -5.96 -4.64 17.88
C ARG A 191 -4.83 -5.67 17.61
N GLY A 192 -3.79 -5.32 16.86
CA GLY A 192 -2.69 -6.24 16.51
C GLY A 192 -3.06 -7.37 15.54
N VAL A 193 -4.32 -7.44 15.09
CA VAL A 193 -4.85 -8.50 14.21
C VAL A 193 -4.16 -8.46 12.84
N ASN A 194 -3.57 -9.59 12.45
CA ASN A 194 -2.94 -9.74 11.14
C ASN A 194 -3.99 -10.07 10.03
N THR A 195 -3.56 -10.12 8.76
CA THR A 195 -4.49 -10.39 7.64
C THR A 195 -5.16 -11.75 7.77
N TYR A 196 -4.39 -12.76 8.18
CA TYR A 196 -4.87 -14.13 8.35
C TYR A 196 -6.01 -14.21 9.39
N GLN A 197 -5.76 -13.67 10.57
CA GLN A 197 -6.72 -13.63 11.68
C GLN A 197 -7.94 -12.75 11.40
N ALA A 198 -7.79 -11.72 10.57
CA ALA A 198 -8.92 -10.90 10.15
C ALA A 198 -9.87 -11.66 9.22
N LEU A 199 -9.34 -12.57 8.40
CA LEU A 199 -10.13 -13.38 7.47
C LEU A 199 -10.74 -14.61 8.12
N TRP A 200 -9.98 -15.32 8.96
CA TRP A 200 -10.36 -16.64 9.47
C TRP A 200 -10.40 -16.75 10.99
N GLY A 201 -10.07 -15.69 11.71
CA GLY A 201 -10.06 -15.69 13.18
C GLY A 201 -8.77 -16.26 13.77
N PRO A 202 -8.65 -16.24 15.12
CA PRO A 202 -7.43 -16.61 15.83
C PRO A 202 -7.33 -18.09 16.21
N ASP A 203 -8.26 -18.94 15.76
CA ASP A 203 -8.29 -20.36 16.15
C ASP A 203 -6.98 -21.08 15.74
N PRO A 204 -6.27 -21.75 16.67
CA PRO A 204 -5.00 -22.43 16.39
C PRO A 204 -5.13 -23.62 15.45
N ARG A 205 -6.34 -24.14 15.20
CA ARG A 205 -6.57 -25.20 14.23
C ARG A 205 -6.26 -24.75 12.80
N HIS A 206 -6.39 -23.46 12.52
CA HIS A 206 -6.07 -22.86 11.23
C HIS A 206 -4.55 -22.88 10.99
N PRO A 207 -4.07 -23.34 9.81
CA PRO A 207 -2.64 -23.50 9.54
C PRO A 207 -1.80 -22.25 9.83
N GLY A 208 -2.25 -21.08 9.41
CA GLY A 208 -1.53 -19.81 9.62
C GLY A 208 -1.52 -19.27 11.06
N ASN A 209 -2.22 -19.92 12.00
CA ASN A 209 -2.20 -19.59 13.43
C ASN A 209 -1.39 -20.59 14.26
N ARG A 210 -0.88 -21.68 13.66
CA ARG A 210 -0.11 -22.68 14.41
C ARG A 210 1.24 -22.09 14.85
N PRO A 211 1.72 -22.40 16.07
CA PRO A 211 3.08 -22.10 16.46
C PRO A 211 4.05 -22.72 15.45
N GLU A 212 5.12 -22.01 15.10
CA GLU A 212 6.24 -22.62 14.38
C GLU A 212 6.82 -23.72 15.31
N ALA A 213 6.88 -24.95 14.79
CA ALA A 213 7.39 -26.12 15.51
C ALA A 213 8.93 -26.11 15.57
#